data_AF-A0A813I2P2-F1
#
_entry.id   AF-A0A813I2P2-F1
#
_cell.length_a   1.000
_cell.length_b   1.000
_cell.length_c   1.000
_cell.angle_alpha   90.00
_cell.angle_beta   90.00
_cell.angle_gamma   90.00
#
_symmetry.space_group_name_H-M   'P 1'
#
loop_
_entity.id
_entity.type
_entity.pdbx_description
1 polymer ?
#
loop_
_entity_poly.entity_id
_entity_poly.type
_entity_poly.pdbx_seq_one_letter_code
_entity_poly.pdbx_strand_id
1 'polypeptide(L)'
;MKVSGPLVVAENMAGTKMYEVVRVGKDRLVGEIIRLEGDTASIQVYEDTSGLTVGDPLVKTGLPLSLELGPGILDGIYNVKVGDLVSGGDIVGVVRENGLFKNGRVKKVMPAGKYNIETPVVEIEEAGNTTTVMLFQRWPVRQARPCVEKLQGKEALLTCERVIEEPIMQRTTLVANTSNMPVAAREASIYTGVTTAEYFRDQGYNVAMMADSTSRWAEALREISGRLAEMPADAGYPAYLGARLASFYERSGRVTCLGNPVREGSITIVGAVSPPGGDFTDPVTSATLSIVQCSWGLDKKLAQRKHFPSVNWNISSPSTSASSRRTSRHTIRNTACCSSR
;
A
#
# COMPACT_ATOMS: atom_id res chain seq x y z
N MET A 1 -15.65 -25.44 11.72
CA MET A 1 -14.41 -24.64 11.54
C MET A 1 -13.25 -25.56 11.13
N LYS A 2 -12.52 -25.25 10.06
CA LYS A 2 -11.36 -26.02 9.55
C LYS A 2 -10.15 -25.10 9.42
N VAL A 3 -8.96 -25.54 9.81
CA VAL A 3 -7.72 -24.74 9.72
C VAL A 3 -6.75 -25.43 8.76
N SER A 4 -6.21 -24.68 7.79
CA SER A 4 -5.25 -25.14 6.79
C SER A 4 -4.17 -24.08 6.57
N GLY A 5 -3.19 -24.02 7.49
CA GLY A 5 -2.25 -22.91 7.62
C GLY A 5 -2.97 -21.56 7.73
N PRO A 6 -2.57 -20.47 7.03
CA PRO A 6 -3.24 -19.17 7.05
C PRO A 6 -4.72 -19.15 6.60
N LEU A 7 -5.24 -20.24 6.03
CA LEU A 7 -6.64 -20.33 5.62
C LEU A 7 -7.48 -21.01 6.69
N VAL A 8 -8.50 -20.31 7.18
CA VAL A 8 -9.47 -20.80 8.16
C VAL A 8 -10.85 -20.79 7.52
N VAL A 9 -11.57 -21.91 7.58
CA VAL A 9 -12.96 -22.00 7.13
C VAL A 9 -13.86 -21.99 8.36
N ALA A 10 -14.80 -21.06 8.43
CA ALA A 10 -15.79 -20.94 9.49
C ALA A 10 -17.20 -21.18 8.97
N GLU A 11 -18.07 -21.68 9.85
CA GLU A 11 -19.51 -21.90 9.62
C GLU A 11 -20.29 -20.84 10.43
N ASN A 12 -21.60 -20.70 10.19
CA ASN A 12 -22.46 -19.68 10.82
C ASN A 12 -22.01 -18.24 10.50
N MET A 13 -21.63 -18.04 9.24
CA MET A 13 -21.12 -16.78 8.71
C MET A 13 -22.17 -15.97 7.94
N ALA A 14 -23.45 -16.35 8.05
CA ALA A 14 -24.56 -15.55 7.53
C ALA A 14 -24.49 -14.08 7.97
N GLY A 15 -24.76 -13.19 7.01
CA GLY A 15 -24.75 -11.74 7.20
C GLY A 15 -23.37 -11.07 7.12
N THR A 16 -22.29 -11.83 6.86
CA THR A 16 -20.96 -11.25 6.60
C THR A 16 -20.78 -10.81 5.16
N LYS A 17 -19.84 -9.90 4.95
CA LYS A 17 -19.49 -9.37 3.63
C LYS A 17 -18.12 -9.88 3.19
N MET A 18 -17.93 -9.93 1.87
CA MET A 18 -16.63 -10.22 1.28
C MET A 18 -15.65 -9.09 1.61
N TYR A 19 -14.40 -9.43 1.95
CA TYR A 19 -13.36 -8.55 2.49
C TYR A 19 -13.65 -7.93 3.88
N GLU A 20 -14.62 -8.46 4.62
CA GLU A 20 -14.84 -8.07 6.01
C GLU A 20 -13.74 -8.62 6.92
N VAL A 21 -13.27 -7.81 7.87
CA VAL A 21 -12.32 -8.23 8.89
C VAL A 21 -13.04 -8.99 10.00
N VAL A 22 -12.43 -10.07 10.44
CA VAL A 22 -12.89 -10.91 11.55
C VAL A 22 -11.75 -11.13 12.54
N ARG A 23 -12.12 -11.43 13.79
CA ARG A 23 -11.19 -11.83 14.84
C ARG A 23 -11.37 -13.31 15.11
N VAL A 24 -10.33 -14.09 14.90
CA VAL A 24 -10.34 -15.55 14.97
C VAL A 24 -9.58 -16.02 16.20
N GLY A 25 -10.13 -16.98 16.94
CA GLY A 25 -9.42 -17.56 18.07
C GLY A 25 -9.64 -16.82 19.39
N LYS A 26 -9.19 -17.43 20.47
CA LYS A 26 -9.12 -16.79 21.80
C LYS A 26 -8.19 -15.57 21.79
N ASP A 27 -7.12 -15.65 21.00
CA ASP A 27 -6.12 -14.60 20.85
C ASP A 27 -6.59 -13.46 19.92
N ARG A 28 -7.79 -13.56 19.33
CA ARG A 28 -8.39 -12.55 18.45
C ARG A 28 -7.46 -12.15 17.29
N LEU A 29 -6.88 -13.17 16.65
CA LEU A 29 -6.05 -13.00 15.47
C LEU A 29 -6.83 -12.29 14.35
N VAL A 30 -6.20 -11.34 13.67
CA VAL A 30 -6.84 -10.61 12.57
C VAL A 30 -6.93 -11.51 11.35
N GLY A 31 -8.14 -11.65 10.79
CA GLY A 31 -8.35 -12.26 9.48
C GLY A 31 -9.30 -11.47 8.61
N GLU A 32 -9.33 -11.78 7.32
CA GLU A 32 -10.20 -11.18 6.32
C GLU A 32 -10.96 -12.27 5.56
N ILE A 33 -12.26 -12.07 5.32
CA ILE A 33 -13.09 -12.99 4.54
C ILE A 33 -12.75 -12.86 3.05
N ILE A 34 -12.30 -13.95 2.43
CA ILE A 34 -11.90 -13.99 1.02
C ILE A 34 -12.89 -14.74 0.12
N ARG A 35 -13.70 -15.64 0.69
CA ARG A 35 -14.73 -16.40 -0.05
C ARG A 35 -15.93 -16.67 0.84
N LEU A 36 -17.13 -16.55 0.28
CA LEU A 36 -18.39 -16.84 0.94
C LEU A 36 -19.16 -17.90 0.14
N GLU A 37 -19.56 -18.97 0.80
CA GLU A 37 -20.34 -20.07 0.24
C GLU A 37 -21.51 -20.41 1.17
N GLY A 38 -22.68 -19.80 0.89
CA GLY A 38 -23.85 -19.94 1.74
C GLY A 38 -23.58 -19.42 3.15
N ASP A 39 -23.57 -20.33 4.12
CA ASP A 39 -23.31 -20.03 5.54
C ASP A 39 -21.85 -20.30 5.96
N THR A 40 -21.00 -20.68 5.01
CA THR A 40 -19.57 -20.89 5.25
C THR A 40 -18.73 -19.76 4.66
N ALA A 41 -17.68 -19.36 5.39
CA ALA A 41 -16.73 -18.35 4.94
C ALA A 41 -15.31 -18.90 5.00
N SER A 42 -14.54 -18.67 3.94
CA SER A 42 -13.09 -18.84 3.97
C SER A 42 -12.44 -17.52 4.38
N ILE A 43 -11.62 -17.59 5.41
CA ILE A 43 -10.98 -16.47 6.08
C ILE A 43 -9.48 -16.63 5.95
N GLN A 44 -8.82 -15.56 5.53
CA GLN A 44 -7.38 -15.45 5.48
C GLN A 44 -6.88 -14.77 6.76
N VAL A 45 -6.11 -15.48 7.57
CA VAL A 45 -5.54 -14.93 8.81
C VAL A 45 -4.19 -14.27 8.49
N TYR A 46 -3.99 -13.04 8.98
CA TYR A 46 -2.77 -12.26 8.77
C TYR A 46 -1.66 -12.57 9.77
N GLU A 47 -1.96 -13.40 10.76
CA GLU A 47 -1.09 -13.82 11.85
C GLU A 47 -0.81 -15.33 11.77
N ASP A 48 0.08 -15.82 12.64
CA ASP A 48 0.32 -17.25 12.74
C ASP A 48 -0.92 -17.96 13.31
N THR A 49 -1.40 -18.96 12.60
CA THR A 49 -2.58 -19.77 12.98
C THR A 49 -2.22 -20.94 13.90
N SER A 50 -0.95 -21.08 14.27
CA SER A 50 -0.49 -22.12 15.19
C SER A 50 -1.21 -22.02 16.54
N GLY A 51 -1.84 -23.12 16.96
CA GLY A 51 -2.60 -23.16 18.21
C GLY A 51 -4.10 -22.91 18.07
N LEU A 52 -4.59 -22.49 16.88
CA LEU A 52 -6.03 -22.45 16.62
C LEU A 52 -6.62 -23.86 16.60
N THR A 53 -7.73 -24.03 17.31
CA THR A 53 -8.46 -25.30 17.43
C THR A 53 -9.87 -25.19 16.86
N VAL A 54 -10.44 -26.33 16.48
CA VAL A 54 -11.83 -26.38 16.01
C VAL A 54 -12.77 -26.02 17.16
N GLY A 55 -13.61 -25.01 16.96
CA GLY A 55 -14.57 -24.52 17.96
C GLY A 55 -14.12 -23.25 18.67
N ASP A 56 -12.95 -22.71 18.34
CA ASP A 56 -12.55 -21.40 18.83
C ASP A 56 -13.49 -20.28 18.35
N PRO A 57 -13.69 -19.22 19.17
CA PRO A 57 -14.64 -18.16 18.88
C PRO A 57 -14.19 -17.34 17.67
N LEU A 58 -15.19 -16.85 16.91
CA LEU A 58 -14.99 -15.91 15.82
C LEU A 58 -15.89 -14.69 16.03
N VAL A 59 -15.28 -13.50 15.98
CA VAL A 59 -15.99 -12.23 16.13
C VAL A 59 -15.95 -11.46 14.81
N LYS A 60 -17.14 -11.09 14.33
CA LYS A 60 -17.35 -10.31 13.10
C LYS A 60 -17.21 -8.82 13.41
N THR A 61 -16.47 -8.06 12.60
CA THR A 61 -16.30 -6.61 12.82
C THR A 61 -17.26 -5.77 11.99
N GLY A 62 -17.83 -6.31 10.91
CA GLY A 62 -18.69 -5.58 9.98
C GLY A 62 -17.95 -4.57 9.09
N LEU A 63 -16.63 -4.43 9.25
CA LEU A 63 -15.81 -3.43 8.59
C LEU A 63 -14.71 -4.07 7.74
N PRO A 64 -14.35 -3.49 6.59
CA PRO A 64 -13.22 -3.96 5.80
C PRO A 64 -11.88 -3.60 6.44
N LEU A 65 -10.80 -4.23 5.98
CA LEU A 65 -9.45 -3.89 6.43
C LEU A 65 -9.16 -2.43 6.12
N SER A 66 -9.02 -1.64 7.19
CA SER A 66 -8.90 -0.20 7.13
C SER A 66 -7.67 0.27 7.88
N LEU A 67 -7.01 1.28 7.33
CA LEU A 67 -5.88 1.95 7.96
C LEU A 67 -6.37 3.20 8.68
N GLU A 68 -5.84 3.45 9.88
CA GLU A 68 -6.03 4.71 10.59
C GLU A 68 -5.02 5.74 10.05
N LEU A 69 -5.55 6.78 9.44
CA LEU A 69 -4.80 7.85 8.81
C LEU A 69 -4.99 9.13 9.62
N GLY A 70 -3.94 9.62 10.26
CA GLY A 70 -3.94 10.85 11.04
C GLY A 70 -2.53 11.40 11.28
N PRO A 71 -2.36 12.40 12.15
CA PRO A 71 -1.04 12.87 12.54
C PRO A 71 -0.29 11.78 13.32
N GLY A 72 1.04 11.69 13.13
CA GLY A 72 1.89 10.69 13.78
C GLY A 72 2.22 9.45 12.94
N ILE A 73 1.84 9.41 11.65
CA ILE A 73 2.23 8.36 10.70
C ILE A 73 3.71 8.46 10.27
N LEU A 74 4.26 9.67 10.26
CA LEU A 74 5.67 9.92 9.98
C LEU A 74 6.52 9.45 11.17
N ASP A 75 7.70 8.88 10.90
CA ASP A 75 8.59 8.23 11.88
C ASP A 75 8.10 6.87 12.44
N GLY A 76 6.90 6.42 12.05
CA GLY A 76 6.39 5.10 12.38
C GLY A 76 7.03 3.99 11.54
N ILE A 77 7.79 3.09 12.19
CA ILE A 77 8.03 1.75 11.65
C ILE A 77 6.78 0.93 11.97
N TYR A 78 5.98 0.60 10.96
CA TYR A 78 4.78 -0.22 11.17
C TYR A 78 5.18 -1.69 11.34
N ASN A 79 5.42 -2.07 12.60
CA ASN A 79 5.46 -3.45 13.11
C ASN A 79 5.09 -3.43 14.60
N VAL A 80 3.83 -3.11 14.92
CA VAL A 80 3.42 -2.87 16.32
C VAL A 80 2.61 -4.06 16.84
N LYS A 81 3.09 -4.67 17.94
CA LYS A 81 2.31 -5.58 18.78
C LYS A 81 1.73 -4.81 19.97
N VAL A 82 0.64 -5.31 20.55
CA VAL A 82 0.01 -4.71 21.74
C VAL A 82 1.00 -4.76 22.92
N GLY A 83 1.50 -3.60 23.37
CA GLY A 83 2.35 -3.49 24.56
C GLY A 83 3.63 -2.65 24.46
N ASP A 84 3.92 -1.99 23.33
CA ASP A 84 5.17 -1.23 23.17
C ASP A 84 5.17 0.12 23.93
N LEU A 85 6.31 0.42 24.57
CA LEU A 85 6.57 1.66 25.31
C LEU A 85 6.89 2.82 24.34
N VAL A 86 5.99 3.79 24.24
CA VAL A 86 6.21 5.08 23.57
C VAL A 86 6.54 6.17 24.58
N SER A 87 7.62 6.91 24.35
CA SER A 87 8.04 8.07 25.15
C SER A 87 7.57 9.37 24.49
N GLY A 88 6.91 10.26 25.24
CA GLY A 88 6.35 11.52 24.73
C GLY A 88 7.33 12.69 24.77
N GLY A 89 7.23 13.62 23.81
CA GLY A 89 8.05 14.83 23.87
C GLY A 89 7.93 15.89 22.77
N ASP A 90 7.61 15.57 21.51
CA ASP A 90 7.81 16.52 20.41
C ASP A 90 6.54 17.20 19.87
N ILE A 91 6.68 18.47 19.49
CA ILE A 91 5.66 19.24 18.78
C ILE A 91 5.63 18.77 17.32
N VAL A 92 4.63 17.95 16.97
CA VAL A 92 4.51 17.37 15.63
C VAL A 92 3.62 18.22 14.73
N GLY A 93 4.12 19.40 14.36
CA GLY A 93 3.72 20.14 13.17
C GLY A 93 2.29 20.68 13.09
N VAL A 94 2.03 21.43 12.00
CA VAL A 94 0.69 21.86 11.59
C VAL A 94 0.04 20.67 10.89
N VAL A 95 -1.03 20.13 11.47
CA VAL A 95 -1.83 19.06 10.90
C VAL A 95 -2.63 19.62 9.71
N ARG A 96 -2.04 19.56 8.51
CA ARG A 96 -2.74 19.91 7.26
C ARG A 96 -3.59 18.72 6.83
N GLU A 97 -4.72 18.54 7.49
CA GLU A 97 -5.60 17.41 7.22
C GLU A 97 -6.70 17.71 6.22
N ASN A 98 -6.89 16.71 5.36
CA ASN A 98 -8.06 16.57 4.53
C ASN A 98 -8.89 15.41 5.05
N GLY A 99 -10.06 15.73 5.60
CA GLY A 99 -11.17 14.81 5.59
C GLY A 99 -11.76 14.79 4.18
N LEU A 100 -11.98 13.60 3.62
CA LEU A 100 -12.95 13.43 2.55
C LEU A 100 -14.34 13.67 3.15
N PHE A 101 -14.73 14.93 3.26
CA PHE A 101 -16.00 15.31 3.86
C PHE A 101 -17.14 15.02 2.89
N LYS A 102 -18.24 14.46 3.39
CA LYS A 102 -19.54 14.59 2.72
C LYS A 102 -19.99 16.04 2.83
N ASN A 103 -20.78 16.49 1.86
CA ASN A 103 -21.30 17.85 1.85
C ASN A 103 -22.19 18.06 3.09
N GLY A 104 -21.71 18.84 4.06
CA GLY A 104 -22.42 19.11 5.30
C GLY A 104 -22.05 20.47 5.88
N ARG A 105 -22.90 21.00 6.77
CA ARG A 105 -22.68 22.30 7.41
C ARG A 105 -21.92 22.09 8.72
N VAL A 106 -20.84 22.83 8.93
CA VAL A 106 -20.10 22.77 10.20
C VAL A 106 -20.96 23.41 11.30
N LYS A 107 -21.25 22.63 12.34
CA LYS A 107 -22.04 23.07 13.50
C LYS A 107 -21.15 23.59 14.62
N LYS A 108 -20.03 22.91 14.87
CA LYS A 108 -19.09 23.25 15.94
C LYS A 108 -17.67 22.93 15.51
N VAL A 109 -16.75 23.84 15.84
CA VAL A 109 -15.31 23.68 15.66
C VAL A 109 -14.65 23.89 17.01
N MET A 110 -13.78 22.97 17.40
CA MET A 110 -12.94 23.14 18.58
C MET A 110 -11.87 24.22 18.35
N PRO A 111 -11.57 25.08 19.35
CA PRO A 111 -10.50 26.07 19.24
C PRO A 111 -9.13 25.42 19.02
N ALA A 112 -8.15 26.17 18.52
CA ALA A 112 -6.79 25.66 18.36
C ALA A 112 -6.18 25.32 19.74
N GLY A 113 -5.67 24.11 19.89
CA GLY A 113 -5.17 23.60 21.17
C GLY A 113 -4.45 22.27 21.03
N LYS A 114 -3.98 21.73 22.15
CA LYS A 114 -3.39 20.39 22.21
C LYS A 114 -4.52 19.39 22.46
N TYR A 115 -4.65 18.43 21.56
CA TYR A 115 -5.67 17.40 21.61
C TYR A 115 -5.04 16.03 21.38
N ASN A 116 -5.64 14.99 21.98
CA ASN A 116 -5.33 13.62 21.63
C ASN A 116 -6.03 13.24 20.33
N ILE A 117 -5.50 12.24 19.62
CA ILE A 117 -6.02 11.75 18.33
C ILE A 117 -7.50 11.35 18.41
N GLU A 118 -7.95 10.81 19.55
CA GLU A 118 -9.33 10.38 19.79
C GLU A 118 -10.31 11.52 20.09
N THR A 119 -9.82 12.77 20.25
CA THR A 119 -10.68 13.90 20.61
C THR A 119 -11.47 14.36 19.38
N PRO A 120 -12.80 14.53 19.46
CA PRO A 120 -13.58 15.08 18.36
C PRO A 120 -13.25 16.57 18.17
N VAL A 121 -12.94 16.95 16.93
CA VAL A 121 -12.51 18.32 16.58
C VAL A 121 -13.60 19.11 15.89
N VAL A 122 -14.37 18.46 15.01
CA VAL A 122 -15.42 19.11 14.21
C VAL A 122 -16.72 18.31 14.29
N GLU A 123 -17.84 18.99 14.46
CA GLU A 123 -19.18 18.43 14.30
C GLU A 123 -19.79 18.96 13.01
N ILE A 124 -20.17 18.04 12.12
CA ILE A 124 -20.78 18.35 10.82
C ILE A 124 -22.23 17.89 10.85
N GLU A 125 -23.15 18.75 10.42
CA GLU A 125 -24.56 18.44 10.26
C GLU A 125 -24.90 18.21 8.79
N GLU A 126 -25.46 17.03 8.50
CA GLU A 126 -25.94 16.64 7.17
C GLU A 126 -27.36 16.07 7.33
N ALA A 127 -28.34 16.67 6.64
CA ALA A 127 -29.74 16.21 6.62
C ALA A 127 -30.36 15.90 8.00
N GLY A 128 -30.00 16.67 9.04
CA GLY A 128 -30.51 16.52 10.41
C GLY A 128 -29.71 15.56 11.31
N ASN A 129 -28.69 14.86 10.76
CA ASN A 129 -27.77 14.03 11.54
C ASN A 129 -26.47 14.79 11.82
N THR A 130 -26.05 14.81 13.09
CA THR A 130 -24.75 15.37 13.50
C THR A 130 -23.71 14.25 13.49
N THR A 131 -22.66 14.39 12.68
CA THR A 131 -21.52 13.48 12.61
C THR A 131 -20.31 14.13 13.28
N THR A 132 -19.69 13.42 14.20
CA THR A 132 -18.44 13.84 14.86
C THR A 132 -17.23 13.42 14.02
N VAL A 133 -16.28 14.34 13.88
CA VAL A 133 -15.04 14.13 13.13
C VAL A 133 -13.86 14.22 14.09
N MET A 134 -13.00 13.21 14.05
CA MET A 134 -11.76 13.10 14.82
C MET A 134 -10.54 13.59 14.02
N LEU A 135 -9.39 13.67 14.66
CA LEU A 135 -8.08 13.95 14.03
C LEU A 135 -7.54 12.80 13.17
N PHE A 136 -8.24 11.67 13.11
CA PHE A 136 -7.86 10.57 12.25
C PHE A 136 -9.09 10.06 11.49
N GLN A 137 -8.83 9.48 10.34
CA GLN A 137 -9.83 8.84 9.49
C GLN A 137 -9.46 7.38 9.26
N ARG A 138 -10.46 6.51 9.29
CA ARG A 138 -10.28 5.10 8.86
C ARG A 138 -10.58 5.00 7.38
N TRP A 139 -9.64 4.45 6.61
CA TRP A 139 -9.81 4.25 5.17
C TRP A 139 -9.56 2.79 4.75
N PRO A 140 -10.46 2.14 3.98
CA PRO A 140 -10.25 0.78 3.49
C PRO A 140 -9.03 0.69 2.57
N VAL A 141 -8.07 -0.18 2.88
CA VAL A 141 -6.78 -0.24 2.14
C VAL A 141 -6.91 -0.73 0.69
N ARG A 142 -7.96 -1.51 0.42
CA ARG A 142 -8.29 -2.07 -0.90
C ARG A 142 -9.02 -1.07 -1.81
N GLN A 143 -9.52 0.04 -1.27
CA GLN A 143 -10.18 1.09 -2.04
C GLN A 143 -9.21 2.25 -2.28
N ALA A 144 -9.02 2.62 -3.55
CA ALA A 144 -8.23 3.79 -3.90
C ALA A 144 -8.90 5.07 -3.38
N ARG A 145 -8.09 6.00 -2.85
CA ARG A 145 -8.62 7.30 -2.41
C ARG A 145 -9.06 8.13 -3.61
N PRO A 146 -10.28 8.69 -3.59
CA PRO A 146 -10.84 9.42 -4.71
C PRO A 146 -10.06 10.72 -4.96
N CYS A 147 -10.05 11.17 -6.21
CA CYS A 147 -9.44 12.43 -6.65
C CYS A 147 -10.39 13.10 -7.66
N VAL A 148 -10.19 14.41 -7.91
CA VAL A 148 -11.02 15.17 -8.86
C VAL A 148 -10.74 14.70 -10.29
N GLU A 149 -9.46 14.70 -10.67
CA GLU A 149 -9.01 14.30 -11.99
C GLU A 149 -7.55 13.83 -11.96
N LYS A 150 -7.19 12.95 -12.90
CA LYS A 150 -5.80 12.54 -13.13
C LYS A 150 -5.14 13.50 -14.13
N LEU A 151 -3.99 14.04 -13.75
CA LEU A 151 -3.17 14.92 -14.56
C LEU A 151 -2.00 14.16 -15.19
N GLN A 152 -1.50 14.66 -16.33
CA GLN A 152 -0.29 14.11 -16.94
C GLN A 152 0.96 14.55 -16.14
N GLY A 153 1.91 13.63 -15.95
CA GLY A 153 3.19 13.94 -15.31
C GLY A 153 4.04 14.89 -16.18
N LYS A 154 4.28 16.11 -15.67
CA LYS A 154 5.10 17.14 -16.34
C LYS A 154 6.53 17.21 -15.79
N GLU A 155 6.70 16.93 -14.51
CA GLU A 155 7.97 17.06 -13.79
C GLU A 155 8.71 15.73 -13.72
N ALA A 156 10.03 15.77 -13.94
CA ALA A 156 10.89 14.60 -13.81
C ALA A 156 11.29 14.44 -12.34
N LEU A 157 11.21 13.21 -11.83
CA LEU A 157 11.77 12.87 -10.53
C LEU A 157 13.30 12.87 -10.64
N LEU A 158 13.95 13.83 -9.97
CA LEU A 158 15.40 13.90 -9.92
C LEU A 158 15.93 12.86 -8.92
N THR A 159 16.53 11.80 -9.45
CA THR A 159 17.24 10.80 -8.64
C THR A 159 18.62 11.36 -8.28
N CYS A 160 19.05 11.24 -7.02
CA CYS A 160 20.37 11.60 -6.49
C CYS A 160 20.59 13.05 -6.02
N GLU A 161 19.54 13.85 -5.84
CA GLU A 161 19.67 15.19 -5.23
C GLU A 161 19.19 15.21 -3.77
N ARG A 162 20.01 15.77 -2.88
CA ARG A 162 19.65 15.96 -1.47
C ARG A 162 19.17 17.39 -1.29
N VAL A 163 17.85 17.58 -1.40
CA VAL A 163 17.23 18.92 -1.38
C VAL A 163 16.91 19.41 0.04
N ILE A 164 16.85 18.52 1.04
CA ILE A 164 16.34 18.83 2.40
C ILE A 164 17.34 18.37 3.47
N GLU A 165 17.54 19.20 4.49
CA GLU A 165 18.48 19.01 5.59
C GLU A 165 17.98 18.08 6.70
N GLU A 166 16.66 17.87 6.82
CA GLU A 166 16.05 17.03 7.86
C GLU A 166 16.41 15.52 7.72
N PRO A 167 16.44 14.77 8.85
CA PRO A 167 16.63 13.32 8.85
C PRO A 167 15.61 12.60 7.95
N ILE A 168 16.08 11.57 7.23
CA ILE A 168 15.24 10.81 6.30
C ILE A 168 14.05 10.13 7.01
N MET A 169 14.24 9.70 8.26
CA MET A 169 13.21 9.01 9.04
C MET A 169 11.97 9.88 9.32
N GLN A 170 12.16 11.18 9.55
CA GLN A 170 11.06 12.12 9.84
C GLN A 170 10.13 12.36 8.63
N ARG A 171 10.54 11.91 7.44
CA ARG A 171 9.81 12.08 6.17
C ARG A 171 9.55 10.74 5.45
N THR A 172 9.78 9.62 6.12
CA THR A 172 9.62 8.29 5.56
C THR A 172 8.70 7.47 6.44
N THR A 173 7.77 6.76 5.82
CA THR A 173 6.96 5.73 6.48
C THR A 173 7.43 4.37 5.99
N LEU A 174 7.77 3.47 6.92
CA LEU A 174 8.21 2.12 6.58
C LEU A 174 7.12 1.10 6.94
N VAL A 175 6.64 0.38 5.93
CA VAL A 175 5.79 -0.81 6.12
C VAL A 175 6.67 -2.03 5.94
N ALA A 176 7.05 -2.67 7.05
CA ALA A 176 8.05 -3.73 7.04
C ALA A 176 7.40 -5.11 7.19
N ASN A 177 7.34 -5.86 6.10
CA ASN A 177 6.88 -7.25 6.14
C ASN A 177 8.01 -8.21 5.71
N THR A 178 8.61 -8.89 6.68
CA THR A 178 9.75 -9.79 6.48
C THR A 178 9.35 -11.13 5.90
N SER A 179 10.30 -11.89 5.34
CA SER A 179 9.99 -13.17 4.68
C SER A 179 9.47 -14.26 5.61
N ASN A 180 9.74 -14.16 6.91
CA ASN A 180 9.20 -15.06 7.94
C ASN A 180 7.78 -14.66 8.41
N MET A 181 7.29 -13.47 8.03
CA MET A 181 5.93 -13.04 8.37
C MET A 181 4.88 -13.74 7.50
N PRO A 182 3.63 -13.84 7.98
CA PRO A 182 2.56 -14.52 7.27
C PRO A 182 2.36 -14.02 5.84
N VAL A 183 2.05 -14.97 4.97
CA VAL A 183 1.92 -14.73 3.52
C VAL A 183 0.80 -13.73 3.23
N ALA A 184 -0.27 -13.76 4.00
CA ALA A 184 -1.38 -12.83 3.91
C ALA A 184 -0.97 -11.38 4.22
N ALA A 185 -0.08 -11.17 5.19
CA ALA A 185 0.41 -9.85 5.55
C ALA A 185 1.23 -9.20 4.42
N ARG A 186 1.87 -10.00 3.54
CA ARG A 186 2.56 -9.49 2.34
C ARG A 186 1.61 -8.73 1.41
N GLU A 187 0.43 -9.29 1.13
CA GLU A 187 -0.56 -8.62 0.31
C GLU A 187 -1.09 -7.35 0.99
N ALA A 188 -1.43 -7.44 2.28
CA ALA A 188 -1.91 -6.28 3.03
C ALA A 188 -0.88 -5.15 3.11
N SER A 189 0.42 -5.47 3.19
CA SER A 189 1.50 -4.48 3.30
C SER A 189 1.60 -3.56 2.08
N ILE A 190 1.44 -4.12 0.87
CA ILE A 190 1.44 -3.35 -0.38
C ILE A 190 0.26 -2.38 -0.40
N TYR A 191 -0.95 -2.85 -0.06
CA TYR A 191 -2.14 -2.02 0.00
C TYR A 191 -2.07 -0.94 1.09
N THR A 192 -1.48 -1.26 2.23
CA THR A 192 -1.24 -0.30 3.32
C THR A 192 -0.28 0.79 2.90
N GLY A 193 0.84 0.42 2.24
CA GLY A 193 1.84 1.36 1.74
C GLY A 193 1.27 2.34 0.71
N VAL A 194 0.53 1.84 -0.28
CA VAL A 194 -0.07 2.72 -1.31
C VAL A 194 -1.19 3.59 -0.74
N THR A 195 -1.97 3.10 0.23
CA THR A 195 -3.01 3.90 0.88
C THR A 195 -2.41 5.03 1.72
N THR A 196 -1.28 4.76 2.37
CA THR A 196 -0.49 5.77 3.08
C THR A 196 0.07 6.80 2.10
N ALA A 197 0.59 6.36 0.96
CA ALA A 197 1.06 7.27 -0.08
C ALA A 197 -0.06 8.15 -0.66
N GLU A 198 -1.25 7.60 -0.86
CA GLU A 198 -2.44 8.36 -1.26
C GLU A 198 -2.90 9.37 -0.22
N TYR A 199 -2.80 9.05 1.07
CA TYR A 199 -3.10 10.00 2.13
C TYR A 199 -2.19 11.23 2.07
N PHE A 200 -0.87 11.04 1.95
CA PHE A 200 0.07 12.15 1.82
C PHE A 200 -0.08 12.88 0.47
N ARG A 201 -0.36 12.16 -0.63
CA ARG A 201 -0.70 12.78 -1.92
C ARG A 201 -1.88 13.73 -1.78
N ASP A 202 -2.94 13.30 -1.10
CA ASP A 202 -4.16 14.10 -0.94
C ASP A 202 -3.93 15.40 -0.17
N GLN A 203 -2.88 15.48 0.66
CA GLN A 203 -2.47 16.71 1.34
C GLN A 203 -1.74 17.71 0.41
N GLY A 204 -1.43 17.30 -0.83
CA GLY A 204 -0.72 18.09 -1.83
C GLY A 204 0.79 17.80 -1.91
N TYR A 205 1.25 16.67 -1.35
CA TYR A 205 2.66 16.28 -1.43
C TYR A 205 2.96 15.42 -2.68
N ASN A 206 4.22 15.48 -3.11
CA ASN A 206 4.78 14.57 -4.10
C ASN A 206 5.43 13.39 -3.38
N VAL A 207 4.81 12.22 -3.45
CA VAL A 207 5.20 11.04 -2.68
C VAL A 207 5.84 10.00 -3.60
N ALA A 208 6.94 9.40 -3.15
CA ALA A 208 7.54 8.25 -3.80
C ALA A 208 7.30 7.00 -2.94
N MET A 209 6.70 5.97 -3.54
CA MET A 209 6.49 4.66 -2.90
C MET A 209 7.45 3.64 -3.52
N MET A 210 8.29 3.02 -2.68
CA MET A 210 9.15 1.92 -3.08
C MET A 210 8.54 0.60 -2.60
N ALA A 211 8.23 -0.30 -3.54
CA ALA A 211 7.66 -1.61 -3.25
C ALA A 211 8.71 -2.69 -3.50
N ASP A 212 9.35 -3.16 -2.41
CA ASP A 212 10.37 -4.21 -2.44
C ASP A 212 9.88 -5.46 -1.66
N SER A 213 9.40 -6.52 -2.32
CA SER A 213 9.29 -6.73 -3.77
C SER A 213 7.88 -7.15 -4.19
N THR A 214 7.50 -6.75 -5.40
CA THR A 214 6.19 -7.10 -5.99
C THR A 214 6.15 -8.56 -6.44
N SER A 215 7.30 -9.20 -6.70
CA SER A 215 7.37 -10.64 -6.97
C SER A 215 7.05 -11.49 -5.74
N ARG A 216 7.51 -11.09 -4.55
CA ARG A 216 7.14 -11.78 -3.29
C ARG A 216 5.65 -11.63 -2.96
N TRP A 217 5.04 -10.52 -3.36
CA TRP A 217 3.59 -10.35 -3.31
C TRP A 217 2.88 -11.28 -4.31
N ALA A 218 3.34 -11.39 -5.55
CA ALA A 218 2.76 -12.31 -6.53
C ALA A 218 2.85 -13.77 -6.09
N GLU A 219 3.96 -14.19 -5.49
CA GLU A 219 4.11 -15.52 -4.90
C GLU A 219 3.15 -15.75 -3.73
N ALA A 220 2.89 -14.72 -2.93
CA ALA A 220 1.89 -14.79 -1.86
C ALA A 220 0.50 -15.05 -2.43
N LEU A 221 0.12 -14.33 -3.50
CA LEU A 221 -1.15 -14.55 -4.21
C LEU A 221 -1.26 -15.98 -4.76
N ARG A 222 -0.17 -16.51 -5.34
CA ARG A 222 -0.10 -17.90 -5.81
C ARG A 222 -0.32 -18.92 -4.70
N GLU A 223 0.26 -18.69 -3.53
CA GLU A 223 0.10 -19.59 -2.39
C GLU A 223 -1.34 -19.57 -1.86
N ILE A 224 -1.95 -18.37 -1.78
CA ILE A 224 -3.34 -18.19 -1.33
C ILE A 224 -4.30 -18.86 -2.32
N SER A 225 -4.13 -18.64 -3.63
CA SER A 225 -4.99 -19.24 -4.67
C SER A 225 -4.88 -20.77 -4.68
N GLY A 226 -3.67 -21.32 -4.47
CA GLY A 226 -3.47 -22.76 -4.36
C GLY A 226 -4.19 -23.38 -3.16
N ARG A 227 -4.21 -22.69 -2.01
CA ARG A 227 -4.95 -23.15 -0.82
C ARG A 227 -6.46 -23.08 -0.99
N LEU A 228 -6.94 -22.11 -1.76
CA LEU A 228 -8.35 -22.00 -2.17
C LEU A 228 -8.77 -22.99 -3.26
N ALA A 229 -7.83 -23.80 -3.76
CA ALA A 229 -8.03 -24.72 -4.89
C ALA A 229 -8.58 -24.00 -6.14
N GLU A 230 -8.14 -22.77 -6.37
CA GLU A 230 -8.43 -22.05 -7.61
C GLU A 230 -7.62 -22.66 -8.77
N MET A 231 -8.20 -22.67 -9.97
CA MET A 231 -7.48 -23.13 -11.15
C MET A 231 -6.32 -22.16 -11.47
N PRO A 232 -5.06 -22.64 -11.49
CA PRO A 232 -3.94 -21.80 -11.83
C PRO A 232 -3.94 -21.47 -13.33
N ALA A 233 -3.36 -20.32 -13.67
CA ALA A 233 -2.97 -19.95 -15.02
C ALA A 233 -1.48 -20.31 -15.23
N ASP A 234 -0.69 -19.40 -15.79
CA ASP A 234 0.72 -19.63 -16.09
C ASP A 234 1.59 -19.73 -14.83
N ALA A 235 2.55 -20.67 -14.85
CA ALA A 235 3.53 -20.92 -13.77
C ALA A 235 2.91 -21.06 -12.35
N GLY A 236 1.64 -21.47 -12.27
CA GLY A 236 0.90 -21.67 -11.04
C GLY A 236 0.24 -20.40 -10.48
N TYR A 237 0.43 -19.22 -11.08
CA TYR A 237 -0.19 -17.98 -10.60
C TYR A 237 -1.70 -17.94 -10.86
N PRO A 238 -2.48 -17.17 -10.07
CA PRO A 238 -3.91 -17.01 -10.32
C PRO A 238 -4.18 -16.20 -11.59
N ALA A 239 -5.31 -16.47 -12.24
CA ALA A 239 -5.74 -15.75 -13.45
C ALA A 239 -5.89 -14.23 -13.25
N TYR A 240 -6.14 -13.76 -12.03
CA TYR A 240 -6.29 -12.34 -11.70
C TYR A 240 -4.98 -11.61 -11.35
N LEU A 241 -3.81 -12.25 -11.48
CA LEU A 241 -2.52 -11.61 -11.17
C LEU A 241 -2.33 -10.29 -11.92
N GLY A 242 -2.56 -10.28 -13.22
CA GLY A 242 -2.41 -9.07 -14.05
C GLY A 242 -3.35 -7.95 -13.62
N ALA A 243 -4.60 -8.26 -13.31
CA ALA A 243 -5.58 -7.29 -12.82
C ALA A 243 -5.18 -6.70 -11.46
N ARG A 244 -4.64 -7.52 -10.55
CA ARG A 244 -4.14 -7.05 -9.24
C ARG A 244 -2.96 -6.11 -9.39
N LEU A 245 -1.96 -6.47 -10.20
CA LEU A 245 -0.81 -5.62 -10.50
C LEU A 245 -1.26 -4.30 -11.16
N ALA A 246 -2.16 -4.36 -12.14
CA ALA A 246 -2.69 -3.17 -12.80
C ALA A 246 -3.41 -2.26 -11.80
N SER A 247 -4.29 -2.81 -10.97
CA SER A 247 -5.01 -2.05 -9.93
C SER A 247 -4.07 -1.35 -8.94
N PHE A 248 -2.90 -1.93 -8.69
CA PHE A 248 -1.90 -1.37 -7.81
C PHE A 248 -1.10 -0.24 -8.48
N TYR A 249 -0.52 -0.49 -9.65
CA TYR A 249 0.28 0.52 -10.35
C TYR A 249 -0.56 1.72 -10.84
N GLU A 250 -1.82 1.50 -11.21
CA GLU A 250 -2.75 2.56 -11.63
C GLU A 250 -3.19 3.50 -10.50
N ARG A 251 -2.90 3.18 -9.24
CA ARG A 251 -3.08 4.12 -8.11
C ARG A 251 -2.04 5.25 -8.11
N SER A 252 -0.95 5.08 -8.86
CA SER A 252 0.05 6.12 -9.07
C SER A 252 -0.40 7.17 -10.08
N GLY A 253 0.28 8.32 -10.06
CA GLY A 253 0.04 9.44 -10.97
C GLY A 253 -0.06 10.78 -10.25
N ARG A 254 -0.04 11.85 -11.06
CA ARG A 254 -0.33 13.22 -10.62
C ARG A 254 -1.83 13.42 -10.67
N VAL A 255 -2.40 14.01 -9.63
CA VAL A 255 -3.86 14.23 -9.53
C VAL A 255 -4.17 15.58 -8.92
N THR A 256 -5.34 16.10 -9.24
CA THR A 256 -5.96 17.20 -8.49
C THR A 256 -6.72 16.60 -7.31
N CYS A 257 -6.34 16.99 -6.09
CA CYS A 257 -6.88 16.46 -4.85
C CYS A 257 -8.32 16.95 -4.63
N LEU A 258 -9.12 16.14 -3.94
CA LEU A 258 -10.46 16.55 -3.51
C LEU A 258 -10.41 17.57 -2.37
N GLY A 259 -11.44 18.41 -2.32
CA GLY A 259 -11.64 19.41 -1.28
C GLY A 259 -11.00 20.76 -1.57
N ASN A 260 -11.30 21.73 -0.70
CA ASN A 260 -10.74 23.07 -0.74
C ASN A 260 -9.66 23.20 0.34
N PRO A 261 -8.55 23.96 0.11
CA PRO A 261 -8.18 24.62 -1.14
C PRO A 261 -7.77 23.63 -2.25
N VAL A 262 -7.82 24.10 -3.50
CA VAL A 262 -7.36 23.32 -4.67
C VAL A 262 -5.88 22.99 -4.50
N ARG A 263 -5.56 21.70 -4.57
CA ARG A 263 -4.22 21.17 -4.37
C ARG A 263 -3.92 20.14 -5.43
N GLU A 264 -2.66 20.05 -5.81
CA GLU A 264 -2.15 19.00 -6.66
C GLU A 264 -1.18 18.14 -5.85
N GLY A 265 -1.25 16.83 -6.03
CA GLY A 265 -0.34 15.87 -5.44
C GLY A 265 0.08 14.83 -6.48
N SER A 266 1.16 14.11 -6.21
CA SER A 266 1.57 13.00 -7.07
C SER A 266 2.07 11.81 -6.28
N ILE A 267 1.87 10.62 -6.85
CA ILE A 267 2.49 9.39 -6.38
C ILE A 267 3.34 8.82 -7.51
N THR A 268 4.60 8.56 -7.21
CA THR A 268 5.49 7.77 -8.06
C THR A 268 5.71 6.41 -7.42
N ILE A 269 5.25 5.33 -8.05
CA ILE A 269 5.51 3.95 -7.57
C ILE A 269 6.76 3.41 -8.27
N VAL A 270 7.70 2.90 -7.48
CA VAL A 270 8.89 2.18 -7.93
C VAL A 270 8.78 0.76 -7.37
N GLY A 271 8.45 -0.20 -8.24
CA GLY A 271 8.32 -1.61 -7.87
C GLY A 271 9.57 -2.41 -8.24
N ALA A 272 10.11 -3.16 -7.30
CA ALA A 272 11.17 -4.13 -7.56
C ALA A 272 10.57 -5.50 -7.91
N VAL A 273 10.89 -6.00 -9.11
CA VAL A 273 10.51 -7.35 -9.57
C VAL A 273 11.75 -8.22 -9.58
N SER A 274 11.68 -9.38 -8.94
CA SER A 274 12.78 -10.36 -8.91
C SER A 274 12.37 -11.65 -9.63
N PRO A 275 12.56 -11.74 -10.96
CA PRO A 275 12.24 -12.96 -11.70
C PRO A 275 13.17 -14.12 -11.30
N PRO A 276 12.67 -15.37 -11.27
CA PRO A 276 13.50 -16.53 -11.02
C PRO A 276 14.57 -16.64 -12.12
N GLY A 277 15.85 -16.66 -11.73
CA GLY A 277 16.97 -16.81 -12.67
C GLY A 277 17.23 -15.60 -13.60
N GLY A 278 16.51 -14.49 -13.46
CA GLY A 278 16.63 -13.34 -14.36
C GLY A 278 15.86 -13.47 -15.67
N ASP A 279 14.87 -14.37 -15.73
CA ASP A 279 14.06 -14.61 -16.92
C ASP A 279 12.92 -13.59 -17.03
N PHE A 280 12.90 -12.82 -18.13
CA PHE A 280 11.87 -11.82 -18.41
C PHE A 280 10.54 -12.43 -18.90
N THR A 281 10.52 -13.71 -19.23
CA THR A 281 9.30 -14.43 -19.64
C THR A 281 8.42 -14.83 -18.44
N ASP A 282 8.91 -14.66 -17.21
CA ASP A 282 8.14 -14.89 -16.00
C ASP A 282 6.81 -14.08 -16.01
N PRO A 283 5.67 -14.68 -15.63
CA PRO A 283 4.36 -14.02 -15.68
C PRO A 283 4.30 -12.70 -14.89
N VAL A 284 5.01 -12.58 -13.77
CA VAL A 284 5.04 -11.33 -12.98
C VAL A 284 5.78 -10.23 -13.74
N THR A 285 6.89 -10.60 -14.37
CA THR A 285 7.70 -9.66 -15.16
C THR A 285 6.95 -9.22 -16.42
N SER A 286 6.39 -10.16 -17.16
CA SER A 286 5.57 -9.88 -18.35
C SER A 286 4.37 -8.98 -18.02
N ALA A 287 3.61 -9.33 -16.97
CA ALA A 287 2.49 -8.52 -16.52
C ALA A 287 2.94 -7.11 -16.09
N THR A 288 4.02 -7.00 -15.31
CA THR A 288 4.54 -5.69 -14.88
C THR A 288 4.97 -4.83 -16.06
N LEU A 289 5.71 -5.39 -17.02
CA LEU A 289 6.19 -4.66 -18.21
C LEU A 289 5.04 -4.13 -19.10
N SER A 290 3.90 -4.81 -19.13
CA SER A 290 2.73 -4.34 -19.86
C SER A 290 2.00 -3.17 -19.20
N ILE A 291 2.21 -2.95 -17.90
CA ILE A 291 1.54 -1.92 -17.11
C ILE A 291 2.44 -0.69 -16.93
N VAL A 292 3.72 -0.90 -16.57
CA VAL A 292 4.62 0.21 -16.21
C VAL A 292 5.06 1.01 -17.44
N GLN A 293 5.14 2.33 -17.28
CA GLN A 293 5.58 3.21 -18.36
C GLN A 293 7.10 3.27 -18.53
N CYS A 294 7.86 2.95 -17.48
CA CYS A 294 9.32 2.98 -17.45
C CYS A 294 9.83 1.68 -16.85
N SER A 295 10.89 1.11 -17.44
CA SER A 295 11.53 -0.10 -16.93
C SER A 295 13.05 0.06 -16.90
N TRP A 296 13.66 -0.31 -15.77
CA TRP A 296 15.11 -0.39 -15.60
C TRP A 296 15.51 -1.85 -15.46
N GLY A 297 16.01 -2.44 -16.55
CA GLY A 297 16.48 -3.81 -16.54
C GLY A 297 17.88 -3.89 -15.93
N LEU A 298 18.01 -4.62 -14.83
CA LEU A 298 19.30 -4.88 -14.18
C LEU A 298 19.95 -6.14 -14.77
N ASP A 299 21.24 -6.07 -15.11
CA ASP A 299 21.98 -7.19 -15.70
C ASP A 299 23.03 -7.75 -14.75
N LYS A 300 22.92 -9.06 -14.51
CA LYS A 300 23.84 -9.83 -13.67
C LYS A 300 25.27 -9.79 -14.20
N LYS A 301 25.48 -9.76 -15.53
CA LYS A 301 26.83 -9.70 -16.13
C LYS A 301 27.54 -8.38 -15.80
N LEU A 302 26.81 -7.26 -15.79
CA LEU A 302 27.35 -5.95 -15.38
C LEU A 302 27.70 -5.96 -13.88
N ALA A 303 26.81 -6.51 -13.04
CA ALA A 303 27.06 -6.64 -11.61
C ALA A 303 28.27 -7.52 -11.28
N GLN A 304 28.43 -8.66 -11.98
CA GLN A 304 29.60 -9.56 -11.83
C GLN A 304 30.92 -8.88 -12.19
N ARG A 305 30.89 -7.90 -13.11
CA ARG A 305 32.04 -7.07 -13.47
C ARG A 305 32.25 -5.87 -12.55
N LYS A 306 31.49 -5.77 -11.46
CA LYS A 306 31.50 -4.63 -10.52
C LYS A 306 31.16 -3.28 -11.19
N HIS A 307 30.41 -3.30 -12.28
CA HIS A 307 29.91 -2.08 -12.91
C HIS A 307 28.61 -1.63 -12.23
N PHE A 308 28.66 -0.51 -11.51
CA PHE A 308 27.50 0.04 -10.80
C PHE A 308 27.13 1.44 -11.34
N PRO A 309 25.83 1.76 -11.50
CA PRO A 309 24.69 0.86 -11.37
C PRO A 309 24.64 -0.18 -12.51
N SER A 310 24.17 -1.40 -12.21
CA SER A 310 24.15 -2.54 -13.16
C SER A 310 22.99 -2.49 -14.15
N VAL A 311 22.62 -1.30 -14.63
CA VAL A 311 21.49 -1.08 -15.54
C VAL A 311 21.92 -1.38 -16.97
N ASN A 312 21.20 -2.28 -17.63
CA ASN A 312 21.42 -2.59 -19.03
C ASN A 312 20.59 -1.65 -19.91
N TRP A 313 21.29 -0.81 -20.66
CA TRP A 313 20.71 0.25 -21.49
C TRP A 313 20.01 -0.27 -22.76
N ASN A 314 20.23 -1.53 -23.17
CA ASN A 314 19.58 -2.10 -24.35
C ASN A 314 18.19 -2.63 -24.04
N ILE A 315 17.99 -3.17 -22.83
CA ILE A 315 16.71 -3.74 -22.38
C ILE A 315 15.83 -2.73 -21.64
N SER A 316 16.44 -1.69 -21.06
CA SER A 316 15.72 -0.66 -20.31
C SER A 316 14.92 0.25 -21.23
N SER A 317 13.67 0.52 -20.87
CA SER A 317 12.78 1.37 -21.67
C SER A 317 12.47 2.67 -20.90
N PRO A 318 12.79 3.85 -21.47
CA PRO A 318 12.47 5.13 -20.84
C PRO A 318 10.97 5.42 -20.90
N SER A 319 10.48 6.24 -19.97
CA SER A 319 9.07 6.68 -19.92
C SER A 319 8.58 7.27 -21.25
N THR A 320 7.33 7.00 -21.58
CA THR A 320 6.70 7.35 -22.87
C THR A 320 6.45 8.84 -23.11
N SER A 321 6.46 9.71 -22.09
CA SER A 321 6.21 11.15 -22.27
C SER A 321 7.39 11.87 -22.95
N ALA A 322 7.08 12.69 -23.97
CA ALA A 322 8.09 13.35 -24.81
C ALA A 322 9.02 14.30 -24.02
N SER A 323 8.51 14.93 -22.95
CA SER A 323 9.30 15.77 -22.02
C SER A 323 10.30 14.96 -21.18
N SER A 324 9.92 13.75 -20.76
CA SER A 324 10.73 12.87 -19.92
C SER A 324 11.74 12.01 -20.71
N ARG A 325 11.53 11.79 -22.01
CA ARG A 325 12.48 11.02 -22.86
C ARG A 325 13.87 11.66 -22.95
N ARG A 326 13.96 13.00 -22.90
CA ARG A 326 15.25 13.71 -22.92
C ARG A 326 16.01 13.54 -21.62
N THR A 327 15.36 13.73 -20.47
CA THR A 327 15.96 13.56 -19.14
C THR A 327 16.29 12.10 -18.85
N SER A 328 15.36 11.16 -19.06
CA SER A 328 15.60 9.72 -18.78
C SER A 328 16.75 9.11 -19.59
N ARG A 329 16.87 9.41 -20.90
CA ARG A 329 18.03 8.96 -21.70
C ARG A 329 19.33 9.59 -21.23
N HIS A 330 19.29 10.83 -20.76
CA HIS A 330 20.45 11.50 -20.18
C HIS A 330 20.81 10.90 -18.81
N THR A 331 19.85 10.58 -17.95
CA THR A 331 20.07 9.95 -16.65
C THR A 331 20.61 8.53 -16.81
N ILE A 332 20.05 7.70 -17.70
CA ILE A 332 20.52 6.33 -17.95
C ILE A 332 21.95 6.33 -18.53
N ARG A 333 22.28 7.29 -19.41
CA ARG A 333 23.66 7.43 -19.94
C ARG A 333 24.64 8.06 -18.95
N ASN A 334 24.21 9.05 -18.16
CA ASN A 334 25.10 9.77 -17.24
C ASN A 334 25.32 9.01 -15.93
N THR A 335 24.36 8.22 -15.45
CA THR A 335 24.60 7.29 -14.32
C THR A 335 25.63 6.21 -14.67
N ALA A 336 25.73 5.83 -15.95
CA ALA A 336 26.82 4.98 -16.45
C ALA A 336 28.16 5.72 -16.65
N CYS A 337 28.18 7.05 -16.78
CA CYS A 337 29.40 7.85 -16.92
C CYS A 337 30.00 8.29 -15.57
N CYS A 338 29.21 8.40 -14.51
CA CYS A 338 29.72 8.79 -13.19
C CYS A 338 30.50 7.68 -12.45
N SER A 339 30.52 6.44 -12.95
CA SER A 339 31.27 5.33 -12.35
C SER A 339 32.60 5.02 -13.04
N SER A 340 33.00 5.84 -14.03
CA SER A 340 34.29 5.71 -14.74
C SER A 340 35.32 6.79 -14.36
N ARG A 341 35.19 7.40 -13.18
CA ARG A 341 36.24 8.21 -12.54
C ARG A 341 36.56 7.68 -11.15
#